data_AF-A0A959XMH3-F1
#
_entry.id   AF-A0A959XMH3-F1
#
_cell.length_a   1.000
_cell.length_b   1.000
_cell.length_c   1.000
_cell.angle_alpha   90.00
_cell.angle_beta   90.00
_cell.angle_gamma   90.00
#
_symmetry.space_group_name_H-M   'P 1'
#
loop_
_entity.id
_entity.type
_entity.pdbx_description
1 polymer ?
#
loop_
_entity_poly.entity_id
_entity_poly.type
_entity_poly.pdbx_seq_one_letter_code
_entity_poly.pdbx_strand_id
1 'polypeptide(L)'
;FMAPPLTANIFTGGNGRGDVSFSYSNDALVSNIYFGGNGRGDVSNTFLQAPLLSSIFSGGNGRGDVMNAYLLPLRVRLALKGFLEGPYDPTAGRMRDDLRTAGLIPTSEPYTALGYDFVQGGGEATTALVLGNDPQPKDRIVDWVVVELRDAMDPSIVVNSRSALIQRDGDVVDLDGFSALEITADPAPYHVALRHRNHLGAMTGSSYSLTGTALPIDLTSTGTLLSGTEPARVIAGAHALWAGDVTFDGTIKYTGEDNDRDLILQAIGGVVPTNFLDAVYRTEDVNMDGKVLYTGEDNDRDIILQNIGGVAPTNVREGTLP
;
A
#
# COMPACT_ATOMS: atom_id res chain seq x y z
N PHE A 1 -14.97 -26.19 -4.79
CA PHE A 1 -16.01 -26.96 -4.09
C PHE A 1 -15.69 -26.91 -2.60
N MET A 2 -16.56 -26.29 -1.79
CA MET A 2 -16.39 -26.25 -0.33
C MET A 2 -16.77 -27.63 0.24
N ALA A 3 -15.85 -28.29 0.93
CA ALA A 3 -16.20 -29.43 1.76
C ALA A 3 -16.70 -28.89 3.10
N PRO A 4 -17.89 -29.30 3.59
CA PRO A 4 -18.35 -28.90 4.91
C PRO A 4 -17.40 -29.44 6.00
N PRO A 5 -17.28 -28.76 7.15
CA PRO A 5 -16.46 -29.24 8.26
C PRO A 5 -16.94 -30.61 8.74
N LEU A 6 -16.00 -31.46 9.15
CA LEU A 6 -16.31 -32.77 9.73
C LEU A 6 -17.11 -32.57 11.04
N THR A 7 -18.34 -33.08 11.07
CA THR A 7 -19.25 -32.96 12.22
C THR A 7 -19.14 -34.13 13.21
N ALA A 8 -18.38 -35.18 12.87
CA ALA A 8 -18.18 -36.35 13.72
C ALA A 8 -16.86 -37.07 13.38
N ASN A 9 -16.39 -37.94 14.29
CA ASN A 9 -15.20 -38.77 14.10
C ASN A 9 -15.36 -39.67 12.86
N ILE A 10 -14.31 -39.74 12.03
CA ILE A 10 -14.30 -40.63 10.86
C ILE A 10 -14.06 -42.08 11.28
N PHE A 11 -13.26 -42.31 12.34
CA PHE A 11 -13.01 -43.63 12.90
C PHE A 11 -13.05 -43.67 14.44
N THR A 12 -13.51 -44.80 14.98
CA THR A 12 -13.53 -45.09 16.42
C THR A 12 -13.00 -46.50 16.69
N GLY A 13 -11.94 -46.66 17.50
CA GLY A 13 -11.45 -47.95 17.98
C GLY A 13 -10.61 -48.82 17.02
N GLY A 14 -9.88 -49.80 17.58
CA GLY A 14 -9.30 -50.95 16.85
C GLY A 14 -7.77 -50.96 16.62
N ASN A 15 -7.29 -51.99 15.90
CA ASN A 15 -5.89 -52.17 15.45
C ASN A 15 -5.68 -51.78 13.97
N GLY A 16 -6.67 -51.11 13.35
CA GLY A 16 -6.69 -50.84 11.90
C GLY A 16 -5.78 -49.69 11.46
N ARG A 17 -5.73 -49.47 10.13
CA ARG A 17 -5.13 -48.30 9.48
C ARG A 17 -6.21 -47.49 8.79
N GLY A 18 -6.14 -46.16 8.88
CA GLY A 18 -7.02 -45.26 8.15
C GLY A 18 -6.28 -44.00 7.76
N ASP A 19 -6.14 -43.77 6.46
CA ASP A 19 -5.48 -42.58 5.92
C ASP A 19 -6.54 -41.63 5.39
N VAL A 20 -6.39 -40.34 5.65
CA VAL A 20 -7.27 -39.33 5.07
C VAL A 20 -6.44 -38.34 4.25
N SER A 21 -6.78 -38.24 2.97
CA SER A 21 -6.24 -37.24 2.05
C SER A 21 -7.32 -36.18 1.83
N PHE A 22 -7.08 -34.97 2.33
CA PHE A 22 -7.96 -33.82 2.07
C PHE A 22 -7.26 -32.84 1.14
N SER A 23 -7.91 -32.54 0.01
CA SER A 23 -7.30 -31.73 -1.05
C SER A 23 -7.59 -30.23 -0.94
N TYR A 24 -8.55 -29.76 -0.12
CA TYR A 24 -8.86 -28.34 0.08
C TYR A 24 -9.86 -28.11 1.24
N SER A 25 -9.54 -27.29 2.26
CA SER A 25 -10.50 -26.78 3.26
C SER A 25 -10.22 -25.31 3.62
N ASN A 26 -11.25 -24.47 3.59
CA ASN A 26 -11.21 -23.11 4.14
C ASN A 26 -11.58 -23.08 5.63
N ASP A 27 -12.23 -24.12 6.14
CA ASP A 27 -12.73 -24.18 7.51
C ASP A 27 -11.76 -24.96 8.43
N ALA A 28 -11.74 -24.58 9.72
CA ALA A 28 -10.99 -25.27 10.76
C ALA A 28 -11.58 -26.68 11.02
N LEU A 29 -10.70 -27.65 11.33
CA LEU A 29 -11.13 -28.97 11.82
C LEU A 29 -11.61 -28.87 13.27
N VAL A 30 -12.92 -29.07 13.48
CA VAL A 30 -13.60 -28.94 14.78
C VAL A 30 -13.89 -30.26 15.51
N SER A 31 -13.54 -31.40 14.91
CA SER A 31 -13.69 -32.73 15.52
C SER A 31 -12.47 -33.62 15.28
N ASN A 32 -12.24 -34.57 16.19
CA ASN A 32 -11.13 -35.51 16.10
C ASN A 32 -11.34 -36.46 14.91
N ILE A 33 -10.28 -36.79 14.18
CA ILE A 33 -10.37 -37.79 13.09
C ILE A 33 -10.42 -39.20 13.68
N TYR A 34 -9.74 -39.42 14.81
CA TYR A 34 -9.69 -40.70 15.50
C TYR A 34 -9.92 -40.60 17.02
N PHE A 35 -10.61 -41.60 17.57
CA PHE A 35 -10.84 -41.77 19.01
C PHE A 35 -10.58 -43.23 19.45
N GLY A 36 -9.57 -43.46 20.30
CA GLY A 36 -9.28 -44.73 20.99
C GLY A 36 -8.67 -45.86 20.14
N GLY A 37 -7.64 -46.59 20.60
CA GLY A 37 -7.13 -47.84 19.97
C GLY A 37 -5.60 -47.98 19.91
N ASN A 38 -5.09 -49.02 19.21
CA ASN A 38 -3.64 -49.26 18.96
C ASN A 38 -3.25 -49.05 17.47
N GLY A 39 -4.15 -48.52 16.65
CA GLY A 39 -3.96 -48.35 15.20
C GLY A 39 -3.04 -47.18 14.80
N ARG A 40 -2.91 -46.96 13.49
CA ARG A 40 -2.21 -45.82 12.87
C ARG A 40 -3.16 -45.04 11.97
N GLY A 41 -3.09 -43.71 12.00
CA GLY A 41 -3.73 -42.87 10.99
C GLY A 41 -2.81 -41.73 10.58
N ASP A 42 -2.62 -41.55 9.27
CA ASP A 42 -1.83 -40.46 8.70
C ASP A 42 -2.78 -39.47 8.03
N VAL A 43 -2.56 -38.17 8.25
CA VAL A 43 -3.31 -37.10 7.59
C VAL A 43 -2.37 -36.38 6.63
N SER A 44 -2.72 -36.42 5.35
CA SER A 44 -2.14 -35.54 4.34
C SER A 44 -3.15 -34.45 4.03
N ASN A 45 -2.86 -33.22 4.48
CA ASN A 45 -3.71 -32.07 4.23
C ASN A 45 -2.99 -31.08 3.33
N THR A 46 -3.62 -30.73 2.20
CA THR A 46 -3.00 -29.84 1.23
C THR A 46 -3.23 -28.35 1.57
N PHE A 47 -4.31 -27.98 2.30
CA PHE A 47 -4.61 -26.58 2.62
C PHE A 47 -5.48 -26.41 3.89
N LEU A 48 -5.06 -25.55 4.83
CA LEU A 48 -5.89 -25.01 5.92
C LEU A 48 -5.80 -23.48 5.86
N GLN A 49 -6.93 -22.77 5.91
CA GLN A 49 -6.98 -21.31 6.12
C GLN A 49 -7.15 -20.93 7.61
N ALA A 50 -7.20 -21.90 8.52
CA ALA A 50 -7.44 -21.70 9.95
C ALA A 50 -6.65 -22.72 10.81
N PRO A 51 -6.32 -22.40 12.08
CA PRO A 51 -5.63 -23.33 12.98
C PRO A 51 -6.47 -24.56 13.32
N LEU A 52 -5.80 -25.66 13.69
CA LEU A 52 -6.47 -26.86 14.23
C LEU A 52 -7.05 -26.55 15.62
N LEU A 53 -8.36 -26.70 15.80
CA LEU A 53 -9.04 -26.46 17.08
C LEU A 53 -9.28 -27.76 17.89
N SER A 54 -8.92 -28.91 17.33
CA SER A 54 -9.10 -30.22 17.94
C SER A 54 -7.88 -31.12 17.71
N SER A 55 -7.68 -32.08 18.62
CA SER A 55 -6.61 -33.08 18.51
C SER A 55 -6.93 -34.08 17.39
N ILE A 56 -5.98 -34.39 16.51
CA ILE A 56 -6.19 -35.40 15.44
C ILE A 56 -6.46 -36.80 16.01
N PHE A 57 -5.97 -37.05 17.24
CA PHE A 57 -6.14 -38.29 17.98
C PHE A 57 -6.44 -38.00 19.45
N SER A 58 -7.35 -38.77 20.06
CA SER A 58 -7.46 -38.87 21.52
C SER A 58 -7.67 -40.31 22.01
N GLY A 59 -6.84 -40.74 22.97
CA GLY A 59 -6.93 -42.03 23.69
C GLY A 59 -6.30 -43.26 23.02
N GLY A 60 -5.58 -44.12 23.77
CA GLY A 60 -4.98 -45.39 23.29
C GLY A 60 -3.45 -45.35 23.08
N ASN A 61 -2.83 -46.46 22.64
CA ASN A 61 -1.36 -46.59 22.42
C ASN A 61 -0.94 -46.42 20.94
N GLY A 62 -1.82 -45.90 20.08
CA GLY A 62 -1.54 -45.67 18.65
C GLY A 62 -0.60 -44.49 18.36
N ARG A 63 -0.32 -44.24 17.07
CA ARG A 63 0.45 -43.07 16.58
C ARG A 63 -0.18 -42.48 15.31
N GLY A 64 0.05 -41.20 15.03
CA GLY A 64 -0.32 -40.57 13.76
C GLY A 64 0.66 -39.47 13.37
N ASP A 65 0.89 -39.33 12.06
CA ASP A 65 1.76 -38.32 11.47
C ASP A 65 0.90 -37.29 10.73
N VAL A 66 1.27 -36.00 10.84
CA VAL A 66 0.61 -34.90 10.13
C VAL A 66 1.58 -34.31 9.13
N MET A 67 1.19 -34.30 7.85
CA MET A 67 1.86 -33.51 6.83
C MET A 67 1.00 -32.28 6.53
N ASN A 68 1.41 -31.12 7.03
CA ASN A 68 0.79 -29.82 6.71
C ASN A 68 1.50 -29.21 5.50
N ALA A 69 0.74 -28.87 4.47
CA ALA A 69 1.17 -27.92 3.44
C ALA A 69 0.71 -26.50 3.83
N TYR A 70 1.57 -25.51 3.59
CA TYR A 70 1.56 -24.20 4.22
C TYR A 70 0.34 -23.33 3.90
N LEU A 71 -0.01 -22.49 4.88
CA LEU A 71 -0.92 -21.35 4.82
C LEU A 71 -0.49 -20.47 3.62
N LEU A 72 -1.36 -20.33 2.61
CA LEU A 72 -1.20 -19.19 1.72
C LEU A 72 -1.36 -17.93 2.57
N PRO A 73 -0.51 -16.92 2.41
CA PRO A 73 -0.70 -15.65 3.10
C PRO A 73 -2.14 -15.18 2.86
N LEU A 74 -2.87 -14.89 3.94
CA LEU A 74 -4.16 -14.23 3.84
C LEU A 74 -3.97 -12.89 3.14
N ARG A 75 -5.01 -12.49 2.42
CA ARG A 75 -4.97 -11.30 1.58
C ARG A 75 -6.20 -10.45 1.85
N VAL A 76 -5.96 -9.16 1.95
CA VAL A 76 -7.01 -8.15 1.99
C VAL A 76 -6.97 -7.33 0.71
N ARG A 77 -8.13 -6.82 0.28
CA ARG A 77 -8.24 -6.00 -0.93
C ARG A 77 -8.90 -4.66 -0.61
N LEU A 78 -8.40 -3.62 -1.24
CA LEU A 78 -8.95 -2.27 -1.13
C LEU A 78 -8.95 -1.59 -2.50
N ALA A 79 -10.04 -0.90 -2.80
CA ALA A 79 -10.13 0.04 -3.92
C ALA A 79 -9.86 1.44 -3.35
N LEU A 80 -8.58 1.74 -3.16
CA LEU A 80 -8.12 2.98 -2.56
C LEU A 80 -8.07 4.08 -3.62
N LYS A 81 -8.53 5.29 -3.27
CA LYS A 81 -8.32 6.51 -4.06
C LYS A 81 -7.52 7.55 -3.32
N GLY A 82 -6.64 8.24 -4.04
CA GLY A 82 -5.91 9.42 -3.57
C GLY A 82 -5.55 10.35 -4.73
N PHE A 83 -5.22 11.60 -4.43
CA PHE A 83 -4.65 12.52 -5.40
C PHE A 83 -3.33 13.07 -4.89
N LEU A 84 -2.40 13.33 -5.81
CA LEU A 84 -1.14 14.01 -5.57
C LEU A 84 -1.31 15.44 -6.07
N GLU A 85 -1.06 16.42 -5.19
CA GLU A 85 -1.27 17.83 -5.53
C GLU A 85 -0.46 18.27 -6.75
N GLY A 86 0.82 17.91 -6.84
CA GLY A 86 1.72 18.37 -7.91
C GLY A 86 1.15 18.16 -9.32
N PRO A 87 0.76 16.91 -9.67
CA PRO A 87 0.16 16.62 -10.97
C PRO A 87 -1.36 16.90 -11.03
N TYR A 88 -2.05 17.24 -9.93
CA TYR A 88 -3.52 17.39 -9.96
C TYR A 88 -3.96 18.61 -10.79
N ASP A 89 -4.79 18.38 -11.81
CA ASP A 89 -5.44 19.42 -12.60
C ASP A 89 -6.90 19.58 -12.13
N PRO A 90 -7.24 20.67 -11.42
CA PRO A 90 -8.59 20.89 -10.90
C PRO A 90 -9.62 21.19 -12.01
N THR A 91 -9.18 21.58 -13.21
CA THR A 91 -10.07 21.80 -14.36
C THR A 91 -10.50 20.47 -14.96
N ALA A 92 -9.55 19.53 -15.08
CA ALA A 92 -9.83 18.19 -15.58
C ALA A 92 -10.40 17.24 -14.51
N GLY A 93 -10.25 17.59 -13.21
CA GLY A 93 -10.65 16.74 -12.08
C GLY A 93 -9.83 15.46 -11.97
N ARG A 94 -8.58 15.48 -12.43
CA ARG A 94 -7.67 14.32 -12.48
C ARG A 94 -6.21 14.78 -12.55
N MET A 95 -5.29 13.87 -12.30
CA MET A 95 -3.85 14.13 -12.39
C MET A 95 -3.34 14.15 -13.84
N ARG A 96 -2.25 14.88 -14.07
CA ARG A 96 -1.40 14.77 -15.26
C ARG A 96 -0.54 13.51 -15.16
N ASP A 97 -0.08 13.04 -16.31
CA ASP A 97 0.75 11.84 -16.47
C ASP A 97 2.04 12.14 -17.24
N ASP A 98 2.67 13.26 -16.89
CA ASP A 98 3.83 13.82 -17.59
C ASP A 98 5.05 12.88 -17.47
N LEU A 99 5.35 12.38 -16.27
CA LEU A 99 6.42 11.39 -16.03
C LEU A 99 6.25 10.12 -16.88
N ARG A 100 5.02 9.60 -16.97
CA ARG A 100 4.69 8.44 -17.81
C ARG A 100 4.88 8.76 -19.29
N THR A 101 4.40 9.92 -19.73
CA THR A 101 4.51 10.38 -21.12
C THR A 101 5.97 10.54 -21.55
N ALA A 102 6.83 10.99 -20.63
CA ALA A 102 8.28 11.10 -20.82
C ALA A 102 9.03 9.75 -20.65
N GLY A 103 8.35 8.67 -20.23
CA GLY A 103 8.97 7.35 -20.03
C GLY A 103 9.91 7.29 -18.82
N LEU A 104 9.66 8.12 -17.79
CA LEU A 104 10.56 8.32 -16.65
C LEU A 104 10.22 7.44 -15.44
N ILE A 105 9.00 6.91 -15.37
CA ILE A 105 8.58 6.06 -14.23
C ILE A 105 9.38 4.74 -14.28
N PRO A 106 10.11 4.37 -13.21
CA PRO A 106 10.87 3.14 -13.16
C PRO A 106 9.96 1.92 -13.12
N THR A 107 10.44 0.78 -13.63
CA THR A 107 9.69 -0.49 -13.58
C THR A 107 9.84 -1.22 -12.24
N SER A 108 10.78 -0.82 -11.40
CA SER A 108 10.88 -1.24 -9.99
C SER A 108 10.45 -0.07 -9.11
N GLU A 109 9.81 -0.39 -7.98
CA GLU A 109 9.46 0.65 -7.00
C GLU A 109 10.71 1.41 -6.53
N PRO A 110 10.63 2.74 -6.36
CA PRO A 110 11.80 3.55 -6.01
C PRO A 110 12.10 3.60 -4.50
N TYR A 111 11.16 3.19 -3.65
CA TYR A 111 11.19 3.43 -2.21
C TYR A 111 12.27 2.61 -1.51
N THR A 112 12.56 1.38 -1.95
CA THR A 112 13.71 0.61 -1.43
C THR A 112 15.02 1.37 -1.66
N ALA A 113 15.19 1.97 -2.84
CA ALA A 113 16.38 2.76 -3.16
C ALA A 113 16.41 4.12 -2.42
N LEU A 114 15.25 4.67 -2.08
CA LEU A 114 15.10 5.86 -1.24
C LEU A 114 15.29 5.56 0.26
N GLY A 115 15.48 4.30 0.65
CA GLY A 115 15.71 3.90 2.04
C GLY A 115 14.45 3.73 2.88
N TYR A 116 13.27 3.57 2.25
CA TYR A 116 12.05 3.25 2.98
C TYR A 116 12.10 1.80 3.51
N ASP A 117 11.88 1.65 4.81
CA ASP A 117 11.86 0.36 5.49
C ASP A 117 10.48 -0.30 5.38
N PHE A 118 10.31 -1.15 4.37
CA PHE A 118 9.08 -1.91 4.20
C PHE A 118 8.84 -2.92 5.33
N VAL A 119 7.58 -3.01 5.76
CA VAL A 119 7.06 -4.10 6.60
C VAL A 119 6.33 -5.11 5.71
N GLN A 120 6.87 -6.33 5.59
CA GLN A 120 6.26 -7.47 4.88
C GLN A 120 6.00 -7.28 3.36
N GLY A 121 6.42 -6.15 2.78
CA GLY A 121 6.39 -5.89 1.34
C GLY A 121 7.76 -5.44 0.82
N GLY A 122 7.77 -4.65 -0.25
CA GLY A 122 8.99 -4.10 -0.85
C GLY A 122 9.52 -4.94 -2.00
N GLY A 123 10.27 -4.30 -2.91
CA GLY A 123 10.81 -4.94 -4.10
C GLY A 123 9.75 -5.20 -5.19
N GLU A 124 8.60 -4.53 -5.12
CA GLU A 124 7.58 -4.61 -6.16
C GLU A 124 8.13 -4.13 -7.52
N ALA A 125 7.72 -4.81 -8.58
CA ALA A 125 8.05 -4.45 -9.95
C ALA A 125 6.85 -4.61 -10.87
N THR A 126 6.75 -3.71 -11.83
CA THR A 126 5.79 -3.74 -12.93
C THR A 126 6.52 -3.88 -14.26
N THR A 127 5.83 -3.64 -15.37
CA THR A 127 6.39 -3.75 -16.71
C THR A 127 6.24 -2.45 -17.48
N ALA A 128 7.09 -2.24 -18.49
CA ALA A 128 6.96 -1.10 -19.40
C ALA A 128 5.62 -1.08 -20.16
N LEU A 129 4.94 -2.24 -20.29
CA LEU A 129 3.61 -2.32 -20.88
C LEU A 129 2.56 -1.65 -19.98
N VAL A 130 2.62 -1.91 -18.67
CA VAL A 130 1.71 -1.32 -17.68
C VAL A 130 1.92 0.20 -17.59
N LEU A 131 3.17 0.67 -17.68
CA LEU A 131 3.51 2.09 -17.72
C LEU A 131 3.29 2.74 -19.11
N GLY A 132 2.70 1.99 -20.05
CA GLY A 132 2.41 2.44 -21.41
C GLY A 132 1.19 3.36 -21.51
N ASN A 133 0.69 3.54 -22.75
CA ASN A 133 -0.54 4.30 -22.98
C ASN A 133 -1.77 3.41 -22.78
N ASP A 134 -2.40 3.50 -21.61
CA ASP A 134 -3.69 2.86 -21.38
C ASP A 134 -4.76 3.44 -22.35
N PRO A 135 -5.63 2.59 -22.96
CA PRO A 135 -6.69 3.04 -23.86
C PRO A 135 -7.71 3.96 -23.19
N GLN A 136 -7.92 3.85 -21.89
CA GLN A 136 -8.70 4.76 -21.06
C GLN A 136 -7.78 5.84 -20.51
N PRO A 137 -7.84 7.09 -20.99
CA PRO A 137 -6.87 8.12 -20.60
C PRO A 137 -6.88 8.46 -19.11
N LYS A 138 -7.95 8.11 -18.38
CA LYS A 138 -8.10 8.29 -16.93
C LYS A 138 -7.38 7.20 -16.11
N ASP A 139 -7.17 6.03 -16.69
CA ASP A 139 -6.58 4.85 -16.02
C ASP A 139 -5.05 4.79 -16.23
N ARG A 140 -4.47 5.79 -16.88
CA ARG A 140 -3.02 5.86 -17.10
C ARG A 140 -2.28 6.06 -15.78
N ILE A 141 -1.16 5.36 -15.61
CA ILE A 141 -0.32 5.46 -14.42
C ILE A 141 0.32 6.85 -14.34
N VAL A 142 0.21 7.47 -13.17
CA VAL A 142 0.89 8.72 -12.81
C VAL A 142 2.22 8.40 -12.15
N ASP A 143 2.25 7.46 -11.20
CA ASP A 143 3.46 7.12 -10.46
C ASP A 143 3.33 5.87 -9.56
N TRP A 144 4.40 5.56 -8.85
CA TRP A 144 4.43 4.70 -7.67
C TRP A 144 3.95 5.41 -6.41
N VAL A 145 3.32 4.65 -5.51
CA VAL A 145 2.94 5.05 -4.15
C VAL A 145 3.23 3.91 -3.17
N VAL A 146 3.29 4.21 -1.88
CA VAL A 146 3.27 3.19 -0.81
C VAL A 146 1.94 3.23 -0.09
N VAL A 147 1.33 2.07 0.09
CA VAL A 147 0.15 1.90 0.91
C VAL A 147 0.53 1.14 2.18
N GLU A 148 0.21 1.72 3.33
CA GLU A 148 0.44 1.09 4.64
C GLU A 148 -0.89 0.68 5.26
N LEU A 149 -0.93 -0.56 5.77
CA LEU A 149 -1.93 -1.01 6.72
C LEU A 149 -1.36 -0.82 8.12
N ARG A 150 -2.03 0.01 8.93
CA ARG A 150 -1.65 0.33 10.30
C ARG A 150 -2.64 -0.28 11.29
N ASP A 151 -2.15 -0.66 12.46
CA ASP A 151 -2.96 -1.30 13.50
C ASP A 151 -4.14 -0.41 13.90
N ALA A 152 -5.31 -1.01 14.13
CA ALA A 152 -6.56 -0.28 14.40
C ALA A 152 -6.59 0.40 15.79
N MET A 153 -5.78 -0.07 16.73
CA MET A 153 -5.73 0.46 18.10
C MET A 153 -4.52 1.37 18.30
N ASP A 154 -3.41 1.08 17.63
CA ASP A 154 -2.19 1.91 17.63
C ASP A 154 -1.71 2.18 16.20
N PRO A 155 -2.14 3.30 15.58
CA PRO A 155 -1.80 3.59 14.19
C PRO A 155 -0.31 3.93 13.98
N SER A 156 0.52 4.02 15.02
CA SER A 156 1.98 4.10 14.86
C SER A 156 2.61 2.78 14.40
N ILE A 157 1.90 1.66 14.58
CA ILE A 157 2.37 0.34 14.19
C ILE A 157 1.93 0.04 12.75
N VAL A 158 2.89 0.01 11.83
CA VAL A 158 2.70 -0.49 10.47
C VAL A 158 2.67 -2.02 10.49
N VAL A 159 1.55 -2.61 10.09
CA VAL A 159 1.34 -4.08 10.01
C VAL A 159 1.83 -4.62 8.68
N ASN A 160 1.62 -3.87 7.60
CA ASN A 160 2.14 -4.16 6.27
C ASN A 160 2.31 -2.84 5.49
N SER A 161 3.34 -2.75 4.68
CA SER A 161 3.51 -1.68 3.69
C SER A 161 3.80 -2.30 2.33
N ARG A 162 3.12 -1.83 1.29
CA ARG A 162 3.29 -2.36 -0.07
C ARG A 162 3.30 -1.24 -1.10
N SER A 163 4.20 -1.30 -2.08
CA SER A 163 4.15 -0.39 -3.22
C SER A 163 3.03 -0.75 -4.19
N ALA A 164 2.43 0.29 -4.75
CA ALA A 164 1.33 0.22 -5.71
C ALA A 164 1.50 1.30 -6.78
N LEU A 165 0.62 1.29 -7.78
CA LEU A 165 0.59 2.30 -8.83
C LEU A 165 -0.64 3.19 -8.64
N ILE A 166 -0.51 4.48 -8.91
CA ILE A 166 -1.62 5.44 -8.85
C ILE A 166 -1.98 5.92 -10.26
N GLN A 167 -3.27 5.89 -10.59
CA GLN A 167 -3.83 6.30 -11.88
C GLN A 167 -4.28 7.76 -11.86
N ARG A 168 -4.52 8.35 -13.04
CA ARG A 168 -4.88 9.77 -13.15
C ARG A 168 -6.19 10.15 -12.45
N ASP A 169 -7.20 9.28 -12.46
CA ASP A 169 -8.45 9.50 -11.71
C ASP A 169 -8.38 9.07 -10.23
N GLY A 170 -7.15 8.86 -9.75
CA GLY A 170 -6.82 8.68 -8.34
C GLY A 170 -6.92 7.23 -7.86
N ASP A 171 -7.37 6.30 -8.70
CA ASP A 171 -7.39 4.87 -8.37
C ASP A 171 -5.97 4.36 -8.08
N VAL A 172 -5.79 3.75 -6.91
CA VAL A 172 -4.57 3.05 -6.52
C VAL A 172 -4.76 1.56 -6.83
N VAL A 173 -3.95 1.07 -7.75
CA VAL A 173 -4.08 -0.26 -8.37
C VAL A 173 -2.84 -1.11 -8.14
N ASP A 174 -3.02 -2.42 -8.30
CA ASP A 174 -1.93 -3.40 -8.23
C ASP A 174 -0.97 -3.26 -9.42
N LEU A 175 0.09 -4.08 -9.42
CA LEU A 175 1.21 -4.02 -10.36
C LEU A 175 0.84 -4.36 -11.82
N ASP A 176 -0.38 -4.87 -12.04
CA ASP A 176 -0.96 -5.08 -13.36
C ASP A 176 -1.59 -3.81 -13.96
N GLY A 177 -1.70 -2.74 -13.17
CA GLY A 177 -2.20 -1.44 -13.58
C GLY A 177 -3.73 -1.33 -13.61
N PHE A 178 -4.49 -2.33 -13.15
CA PHE A 178 -5.95 -2.27 -13.17
C PHE A 178 -6.65 -2.96 -11.99
N SER A 179 -6.05 -4.00 -11.41
CA SER A 179 -6.67 -4.72 -10.29
C SER A 179 -6.69 -3.85 -9.05
N ALA A 180 -7.76 -3.98 -8.24
CA ALA A 180 -7.77 -3.40 -6.90
C ALA A 180 -6.56 -3.92 -6.10
N LEU A 181 -5.96 -3.04 -5.29
CA LEU A 181 -4.77 -3.36 -4.55
C LEU A 181 -5.02 -4.54 -3.59
N GLU A 182 -4.13 -5.51 -3.63
CA GLU A 182 -4.14 -6.68 -2.74
C GLU A 182 -2.95 -6.65 -1.77
N ILE A 183 -3.18 -6.72 -0.46
CA ILE A 183 -2.08 -6.71 0.52
C ILE A 183 -2.10 -8.01 1.31
N THR A 184 -0.93 -8.61 1.52
CA THR A 184 -0.79 -9.78 2.39
C THR A 184 -0.94 -9.37 3.85
N ALA A 185 -2.13 -9.62 4.40
CA ALA A 185 -2.50 -9.34 5.78
C ALA A 185 -3.73 -10.18 6.17
N ASP A 186 -3.95 -10.34 7.48
CA ASP A 186 -5.13 -11.00 8.00
C ASP A 186 -6.38 -10.11 7.79
N PRO A 187 -7.58 -10.69 7.57
CA PRO A 187 -8.81 -9.91 7.57
C PRO A 187 -9.08 -9.29 8.95
N ALA A 188 -8.95 -7.98 9.04
CA ALA A 188 -9.07 -7.22 10.28
C ALA A 188 -9.37 -5.72 9.97
N PRO A 189 -9.78 -4.93 10.97
CA PRO A 189 -9.78 -3.48 10.84
C PRO A 189 -8.34 -2.93 10.75
N TYR A 190 -8.12 -1.98 9.84
CA TYR A 190 -6.84 -1.27 9.67
C TYR A 190 -7.08 0.21 9.43
N HIS A 191 -6.18 1.06 9.93
CA HIS A 191 -5.99 2.38 9.33
C HIS A 191 -5.23 2.20 8.01
N VAL A 192 -5.64 2.94 6.97
CA VAL A 192 -5.01 2.87 5.65
C VAL A 192 -4.32 4.19 5.39
N ALA A 193 -3.00 4.14 5.18
CA ALA A 193 -2.20 5.30 4.81
C ALA A 193 -1.72 5.21 3.36
N LEU A 194 -1.68 6.35 2.69
CA LEU A 194 -1.11 6.52 1.36
C LEU A 194 0.08 7.48 1.47
N ARG A 195 1.24 7.06 0.97
CA ARG A 195 2.48 7.83 0.96
C ARG A 195 3.01 7.95 -0.46
N HIS A 196 3.69 9.05 -0.77
CA HIS A 196 4.31 9.29 -2.05
C HIS A 196 5.69 9.96 -1.88
N ARG A 197 6.63 9.73 -2.79
CA ARG A 197 8.06 10.05 -2.60
C ARG A 197 8.38 11.52 -2.34
N ASN A 198 7.47 12.43 -2.71
CA ASN A 198 7.65 13.86 -2.51
C ASN A 198 6.39 14.61 -2.04
N HIS A 199 5.47 13.86 -1.41
CA HIS A 199 4.26 14.43 -0.82
C HIS A 199 4.08 13.92 0.61
N LEU A 200 3.50 14.75 1.49
CA LEU A 200 3.08 14.31 2.82
C LEU A 200 1.97 13.27 2.71
N GLY A 201 2.20 12.11 3.31
CA GLY A 201 1.22 11.04 3.33
C GLY A 201 -0.04 11.39 4.14
N ALA A 202 -1.15 10.75 3.80
CA ALA A 202 -2.41 10.87 4.52
C ALA A 202 -2.93 9.49 4.93
N MET A 203 -3.64 9.43 6.05
CA MET A 203 -4.22 8.22 6.60
C MET A 203 -5.68 8.42 6.97
N THR A 204 -6.47 7.35 6.83
CA THR A 204 -7.83 7.34 7.35
C THR A 204 -7.85 7.62 8.86
N GLY A 205 -8.73 8.52 9.30
CA GLY A 205 -8.92 8.82 10.73
C GLY A 205 -9.69 7.72 11.48
N SER A 206 -10.42 6.87 10.76
CA SER A 206 -11.06 5.66 11.27
C SER A 206 -10.42 4.42 10.66
N SER A 207 -10.48 3.28 11.37
CA SER A 207 -10.10 1.99 10.83
C SER A 207 -11.21 1.40 9.94
N TYR A 208 -10.84 0.68 8.89
CA TYR A 208 -11.74 -0.03 7.97
C TYR A 208 -11.51 -1.54 8.05
N SER A 209 -12.58 -2.32 8.20
CA SER A 209 -12.52 -3.78 8.20
C SER A 209 -12.24 -4.32 6.81
N LEU A 210 -10.99 -4.72 6.56
CA LEU A 210 -10.57 -5.25 5.27
C LEU A 210 -10.72 -6.77 5.23
N THR A 211 -11.08 -7.29 4.05
CA THR A 211 -11.24 -8.73 3.78
C THR A 211 -10.70 -9.05 2.39
N GLY A 212 -10.81 -10.28 1.92
CA GLY A 212 -10.48 -10.64 0.54
C GLY A 212 -11.39 -9.98 -0.53
N THR A 213 -12.44 -9.26 -0.12
CA THR A 213 -13.29 -8.45 -1.03
C THR A 213 -12.81 -7.01 -1.03
N ALA A 214 -12.63 -6.42 -2.22
CA ALA A 214 -12.19 -5.04 -2.36
C ALA A 214 -13.18 -4.07 -1.70
N LEU A 215 -12.70 -3.34 -0.70
CA LEU A 215 -13.45 -2.29 -0.02
C LEU A 215 -13.08 -0.91 -0.61
N PRO A 216 -14.05 -0.10 -1.07
CA PRO A 216 -13.78 1.27 -1.50
C PRO A 216 -13.37 2.15 -0.33
N ILE A 217 -12.22 2.82 -0.46
CA ILE A 217 -11.71 3.81 0.50
C ILE A 217 -11.24 5.01 -0.33
N ASP A 218 -11.88 6.16 -0.15
CA ASP A 218 -11.60 7.33 -0.99
C ASP A 218 -11.02 8.47 -0.15
N LEU A 219 -9.70 8.65 -0.19
CA LEU A 219 -9.03 9.75 0.51
C LEU A 219 -9.24 11.09 -0.19
N THR A 220 -9.70 11.12 -1.44
CA THR A 220 -9.96 12.34 -2.22
C THR A 220 -11.27 13.01 -1.80
N SER A 221 -12.20 12.26 -1.19
CA SER A 221 -13.46 12.76 -0.69
C SER A 221 -13.29 13.58 0.58
N THR A 222 -13.84 14.80 0.58
CA THR A 222 -13.94 15.65 1.78
C THR A 222 -14.84 15.07 2.87
N GLY A 223 -15.64 14.04 2.56
CA GLY A 223 -16.44 13.29 3.53
C GLY A 223 -15.67 12.17 4.25
N THR A 224 -14.48 11.80 3.76
CA THR A 224 -13.64 10.80 4.42
C THR A 224 -12.88 11.46 5.55
N LEU A 225 -13.06 10.94 6.77
CA LEU A 225 -12.30 11.41 7.92
C LEU A 225 -10.84 11.00 7.75
N LEU A 226 -9.93 11.97 7.76
CA LEU A 226 -8.48 11.77 7.72
C LEU A 226 -7.87 12.10 9.09
N SER A 227 -6.78 11.43 9.44
CA SER A 227 -6.07 11.60 10.71
C SER A 227 -5.28 12.91 10.75
N GLY A 228 -5.33 13.63 11.87
CA GLY A 228 -4.52 14.83 12.12
C GLY A 228 -5.16 16.16 11.70
N THR A 229 -4.38 17.23 11.79
CA THR A 229 -4.81 18.60 11.47
C THR A 229 -4.36 18.97 10.06
N GLU A 230 -5.29 19.44 9.22
CA GLU A 230 -5.04 19.73 7.79
C GLU A 230 -4.31 18.59 7.03
N PRO A 231 -4.81 17.34 7.10
CA PRO A 231 -4.09 16.16 6.61
C PRO A 231 -3.91 16.07 5.10
N ALA A 232 -4.61 16.91 4.35
CA ALA A 232 -4.55 16.98 2.90
C ALA A 232 -4.85 18.41 2.44
N ARG A 233 -4.36 18.77 1.25
CA ARG A 233 -4.72 20.01 0.57
C ARG A 233 -6.10 19.87 -0.04
N VAL A 234 -6.98 20.85 0.18
CA VAL A 234 -8.29 20.90 -0.49
C VAL A 234 -8.17 21.73 -1.78
N ILE A 235 -8.36 21.10 -2.94
CA ILE A 235 -8.27 21.74 -4.25
C ILE A 235 -9.55 21.46 -5.02
N ALA A 236 -10.32 22.51 -5.32
CA ALA A 236 -11.60 22.42 -6.03
C ALA A 236 -12.58 21.37 -5.45
N GLY A 237 -12.56 21.17 -4.13
CA GLY A 237 -13.46 20.25 -3.41
C GLY A 237 -12.97 18.81 -3.29
N ALA A 238 -11.76 18.50 -3.77
CA ALA A 238 -11.10 17.22 -3.53
C ALA A 238 -9.90 17.38 -2.59
N HIS A 239 -9.63 16.36 -1.80
CA HIS A 239 -8.37 16.21 -1.06
C HIS A 239 -7.26 15.70 -1.99
N ALA A 240 -6.07 16.27 -1.85
CA ALA A 240 -4.83 15.79 -2.42
C ALA A 240 -3.73 15.79 -1.34
N LEU A 241 -2.78 14.85 -1.44
CA LEU A 241 -1.58 14.86 -0.61
C LEU A 241 -0.82 16.16 -0.83
N TRP A 242 -0.28 16.76 0.23
CA TRP A 242 0.49 18.00 0.13
C TRP A 242 1.82 17.75 -0.58
N ALA A 243 2.10 18.48 -1.66
CA ALA A 243 3.37 18.36 -2.37
C ALA A 243 4.50 19.13 -1.65
N GLY A 244 5.74 18.64 -1.74
CA GLY A 244 6.92 19.40 -1.36
C GLY A 244 7.79 18.82 -0.24
N ASP A 245 7.49 17.62 0.23
CA ASP A 245 8.37 16.86 1.15
C ASP A 245 9.43 16.13 0.32
N VAL A 246 10.46 16.87 -0.12
CA VAL A 246 11.47 16.40 -1.07
C VAL A 246 12.38 15.33 -0.47
N THR A 247 12.43 15.25 0.86
CA THR A 247 13.25 14.30 1.62
C THR A 247 12.52 13.05 2.06
N PHE A 248 11.18 13.03 1.95
CA PHE A 248 10.31 11.99 2.47
C PHE A 248 10.39 11.85 4.01
N ASP A 249 10.76 12.92 4.71
CA ASP A 249 10.91 12.95 6.17
C ASP A 249 9.60 13.25 6.91
N GLY A 250 8.54 13.57 6.18
CA GLY A 250 7.24 13.92 6.74
C GLY A 250 7.11 15.39 7.12
N THR A 251 8.02 16.24 6.69
CA THR A 251 8.00 17.67 7.01
C THR A 251 8.30 18.51 5.75
N ILE A 252 7.51 19.57 5.53
CA ILE A 252 7.77 20.54 4.46
C ILE A 252 8.32 21.82 5.08
N LYS A 253 9.52 22.23 4.64
CA LYS A 253 10.22 23.46 5.05
C LYS A 253 10.73 24.25 3.85
N TYR A 254 10.54 25.56 3.90
CA TYR A 254 11.09 26.48 2.88
C TYR A 254 12.37 27.22 3.34
N THR A 255 12.59 27.36 4.64
CA THR A 255 13.80 27.94 5.23
C THR A 255 14.22 27.15 6.47
N GLY A 256 15.42 27.42 6.98
CA GLY A 256 15.99 26.72 8.12
C GLY A 256 17.01 25.66 7.68
N GLU A 257 17.58 24.96 8.65
CA GLU A 257 18.42 23.79 8.39
C GLU A 257 17.57 22.67 7.77
N ASP A 258 18.16 21.93 6.83
CA ASP A 258 17.53 20.81 6.12
C ASP A 258 16.15 21.18 5.50
N ASN A 259 16.07 22.30 4.78
CA ASN A 259 14.86 22.71 4.08
C ASN A 259 14.77 22.11 2.66
N ASP A 260 13.56 21.77 2.23
CA ASP A 260 13.28 21.14 0.93
C ASP A 260 13.64 22.03 -0.26
N ARG A 261 13.47 23.35 -0.09
CA ARG A 261 13.77 24.34 -1.14
C ARG A 261 15.24 24.29 -1.57
N ASP A 262 16.16 24.17 -0.63
CA ASP A 262 17.60 24.19 -0.94
C ASP A 262 18.04 22.93 -1.70
N LEU A 263 17.35 21.80 -1.51
CA LEU A 263 17.59 20.58 -2.27
C LEU A 263 17.24 20.75 -3.76
N ILE A 264 16.19 21.51 -4.08
CA ILE A 264 15.86 21.88 -5.47
C ILE A 264 17.02 22.68 -6.09
N LEU A 265 17.55 23.68 -5.37
CA LEU A 265 18.69 24.46 -5.86
C LEU A 265 19.93 23.58 -6.04
N GLN A 266 20.19 22.68 -5.09
CA GLN A 266 21.31 21.75 -5.14
C GLN A 266 21.21 20.81 -6.35
N ALA A 267 20.02 20.28 -6.64
CA ALA A 267 19.79 19.37 -7.77
C ALA A 267 20.15 20.01 -9.12
N ILE A 268 19.91 21.31 -9.30
CA ILE A 268 20.25 22.05 -10.53
C ILE A 268 21.69 22.61 -10.55
N GLY A 269 22.52 22.21 -9.58
CA GLY A 269 23.95 22.58 -9.49
C GLY A 269 24.30 23.62 -8.43
N GLY A 270 23.36 24.04 -7.58
CA GLY A 270 23.60 24.77 -6.33
C GLY A 270 23.90 26.27 -6.46
N VAL A 271 24.31 26.75 -7.64
CA VAL A 271 24.84 28.12 -7.80
C VAL A 271 24.00 28.97 -8.75
N VAL A 272 23.59 28.41 -9.88
CA VAL A 272 22.89 29.16 -10.95
C VAL A 272 21.40 28.81 -10.89
N PRO A 273 20.53 29.68 -10.33
CA PRO A 273 19.12 29.36 -10.08
C PRO A 273 18.26 29.25 -11.34
N THR A 274 18.81 29.58 -12.50
CA THR A 274 18.17 29.44 -13.81
C THR A 274 18.57 28.16 -14.54
N ASN A 275 19.48 27.36 -13.97
CA ASN A 275 19.68 25.99 -14.44
C ASN A 275 18.42 25.16 -14.16
N PHE A 276 18.25 24.09 -14.92
CA PHE A 276 17.17 23.15 -14.72
C PHE A 276 17.64 21.75 -15.08
N LEU A 277 16.94 20.75 -14.55
CA LEU A 277 17.00 19.38 -15.04
C LEU A 277 15.77 19.11 -15.90
N ASP A 278 15.92 18.26 -16.91
CA ASP A 278 14.84 17.85 -17.82
C ASP A 278 14.94 16.36 -18.09
N ALA A 279 13.79 15.73 -18.35
CA ALA A 279 13.65 14.29 -18.49
C ALA A 279 14.24 13.51 -17.30
N VAL A 280 13.89 13.90 -16.07
CA VAL A 280 14.38 13.27 -14.83
C VAL A 280 13.25 12.75 -13.94
N TYR A 281 13.49 11.63 -13.26
CA TYR A 281 12.63 11.12 -12.19
C TYR A 281 13.30 11.38 -10.84
N ARG A 282 12.84 12.41 -10.13
CA ARG A 282 13.48 12.92 -8.92
C ARG A 282 12.46 13.24 -7.83
N THR A 283 12.93 13.37 -6.58
CA THR A 283 12.07 13.84 -5.47
C THR A 283 11.90 15.36 -5.53
N GLU A 284 12.88 16.08 -6.06
CA GLU A 284 12.84 17.55 -6.22
C GLU A 284 11.86 18.05 -7.30
N ASP A 285 11.37 17.16 -8.16
CA ASP A 285 10.32 17.44 -9.15
C ASP A 285 8.94 17.36 -8.45
N VAL A 286 8.61 18.44 -7.75
CA VAL A 286 7.43 18.56 -6.88
C VAL A 286 6.14 18.62 -7.71
N ASN A 287 6.19 19.24 -8.89
CA ASN A 287 5.04 19.34 -9.79
C ASN A 287 4.82 18.07 -10.63
N MET A 288 5.80 17.16 -10.66
CA MET A 288 5.82 15.87 -11.36
C MET A 288 5.73 15.99 -12.89
N ASP A 289 6.39 16.99 -13.47
CA ASP A 289 6.41 17.24 -14.92
C ASP A 289 7.65 16.66 -15.64
N GLY A 290 8.57 16.04 -14.89
CA GLY A 290 9.83 15.49 -15.39
C GLY A 290 10.98 16.48 -15.43
N LYS A 291 10.81 17.67 -14.86
CA LYS A 291 11.81 18.73 -14.76
C LYS A 291 12.01 19.14 -13.31
N VAL A 292 13.16 19.77 -13.05
CA VAL A 292 13.41 20.42 -11.76
C VAL A 292 13.81 21.86 -12.03
N LEU A 293 12.98 22.80 -11.59
CA LEU A 293 13.16 24.23 -11.78
C LEU A 293 13.17 24.96 -10.43
N TYR A 294 14.19 25.79 -10.22
CA TYR A 294 14.26 26.65 -9.04
C TYR A 294 13.69 28.06 -9.28
N THR A 295 13.65 28.54 -10.52
CA THR A 295 13.04 29.82 -10.90
C THR A 295 12.31 29.71 -12.22
N GLY A 296 11.48 30.70 -12.54
CA GLY A 296 10.65 30.71 -13.74
C GLY A 296 9.20 30.33 -13.44
N GLU A 297 8.40 30.21 -14.49
CA GLU A 297 7.04 29.68 -14.41
C GLU A 297 7.08 28.20 -14.00
N ASP A 298 6.07 27.76 -13.25
CA ASP A 298 5.90 26.38 -12.79
C ASP A 298 7.08 25.77 -12.02
N ASN A 299 7.88 26.62 -11.35
CA ASN A 299 9.01 26.15 -10.55
C ASN A 299 8.57 25.38 -9.29
N ASP A 300 9.37 24.39 -8.89
CA ASP A 300 9.04 23.45 -7.80
C ASP A 300 9.04 24.11 -6.43
N ARG A 301 9.94 25.08 -6.22
CA ARG A 301 10.09 25.72 -4.90
C ARG A 301 8.87 26.56 -4.52
N ASP A 302 8.17 27.14 -5.49
CA ASP A 302 7.02 27.99 -5.21
C ASP A 302 5.85 27.14 -4.68
N ILE A 303 5.77 25.85 -5.06
CA ILE A 303 4.80 24.90 -4.49
C ILE A 303 5.08 24.67 -3.00
N ILE A 304 6.35 24.44 -2.62
CA ILE A 304 6.76 24.32 -1.22
C ILE A 304 6.37 25.57 -0.43
N LEU A 305 6.68 26.77 -0.97
CA LEU A 305 6.34 28.03 -0.32
C LEU A 305 4.84 28.17 -0.11
N GLN A 306 4.03 27.85 -1.13
CA GLN A 306 2.57 27.91 -1.04
C GLN A 306 2.04 26.96 0.04
N ASN A 307 2.58 25.75 0.13
CA ASN A 307 2.08 24.73 1.04
C ASN A 307 2.41 25.00 2.51
N ILE A 308 3.47 25.76 2.80
CA ILE A 308 3.71 26.26 4.17
C ILE A 308 2.94 27.57 4.49
N GLY A 309 2.13 28.09 3.57
CA GLY A 309 1.26 29.25 3.78
C GLY A 309 1.57 30.47 2.91
N GLY A 310 2.53 30.40 2.01
CA GLY A 310 2.74 31.34 0.89
C GLY A 310 3.27 32.73 1.22
N VAL A 311 3.08 33.22 2.45
CA VAL A 311 3.42 34.60 2.86
C VAL A 311 4.58 34.66 3.86
N ALA A 312 4.71 33.65 4.72
CA ALA A 312 5.75 33.55 5.73
C ALA A 312 6.62 32.33 5.43
N PRO A 313 7.87 32.51 4.95
CA PRO A 313 8.74 31.40 4.55
C PRO A 313 9.27 30.56 5.72
N THR A 314 8.90 30.91 6.96
CA THR A 314 9.36 30.29 8.21
C THR A 314 8.37 29.30 8.79
N ASN A 315 7.18 29.19 8.21
CA ASN A 315 6.23 28.17 8.62
C ASN A 315 6.74 26.78 8.20
N VAL A 316 6.31 25.78 8.95
CA VAL A 316 6.59 24.38 8.70
C VAL A 316 5.26 23.66 8.60
N ARG A 317 5.13 22.76 7.63
CA ARG A 317 3.98 21.85 7.56
C ARG A 317 4.45 20.44 7.91
N GLU A 318 3.88 19.90 8.97
CA GLU A 318 4.12 18.52 9.40
C GLU A 318 3.09 17.60 8.75
N GLY A 319 3.52 16.40 8.37
CA GLY A 319 2.65 15.30 8.00
C GLY A 319 1.79 14.82 9.17
N THR A 320 0.76 14.03 8.87
CA THR A 320 -0.20 13.57 9.89
C THR A 320 -0.11 12.09 10.21
N LEU A 321 0.88 11.41 9.63
CA LEU A 321 1.20 10.03 9.98
C LEU A 321 1.95 9.99 11.32
N PRO A 322 1.59 9.08 12.24
CA PRO A 322 2.32 8.87 13.49
C PRO A 322 3.70 8.27 13.28
#